data_AF-A0A091AQY7-F1
#
_entry.id   AF-A0A091AQY7-F1
#
_cell.length_a   1.000
_cell.length_b   1.000
_cell.length_c   1.000
_cell.angle_alpha   90.00
_cell.angle_beta   90.00
_cell.angle_gamma   90.00
#
_symmetry.space_group_name_H-M   'P 1'
#
loop_
_entity.id
_entity.type
_entity.pdbx_description
1 polymer ?
#
loop_
_entity_poly.entity_id
_entity_poly.type
_entity_poly.pdbx_seq_one_letter_code
_entity_poly.pdbx_strand_id
1 'polypeptide(L)'
;MKPTLLAGLSAFFFAVPLSLNATESNLLRTSVAELDPAMEWIESFSKREEQQREIAKLTAPIHSRATLRAYLRDHKLAASPLGRLSARRRRHFLSTLSFNESGITGYNYRDLEAELTVTEIYQVLSLFGAQHTTRLVEDARVETDLDRMILSPEGDDSSRGLQHRPLKLCARPNACRRASE
;
A
#
# COMPACT_ATOMS: atom_id res chain seq x y z
N MET A 1 49.01 -2.29 68.72
CA MET A 1 50.45 -2.58 68.58
C MET A 1 50.74 -2.81 67.09
N LYS A 2 51.74 -2.11 66.55
CA LYS A 2 52.19 -2.27 65.14
C LYS A 2 53.00 -3.58 64.99
N PRO A 3 52.99 -4.19 63.79
CA PRO A 3 54.17 -4.13 62.91
C PRO A 3 53.78 -3.90 61.43
N THR A 4 54.46 -3.13 60.57
CA THR A 4 55.87 -3.09 60.08
C THR A 4 56.12 -3.97 58.83
N LEU A 5 56.21 -3.26 57.68
CA LEU A 5 57.04 -3.43 56.45
C LEU A 5 57.10 -4.74 55.65
N LEU A 6 56.87 -4.62 54.32
CA LEU A 6 57.81 -4.87 53.20
C LEU A 6 57.07 -4.62 51.87
N ALA A 7 57.39 -3.55 51.12
CA ALA A 7 58.28 -3.52 49.96
C ALA A 7 57.71 -4.14 48.68
N GLY A 8 57.62 -3.35 47.59
CA GLY A 8 57.48 -3.88 46.23
C GLY A 8 56.92 -2.94 45.18
N LEU A 9 57.83 -2.42 44.33
CA LEU A 9 57.66 -2.15 42.89
C LEU A 9 56.78 -0.98 42.39
N SER A 10 57.47 0.12 42.09
CA SER A 10 57.59 0.80 40.78
C SER A 10 56.48 0.60 39.74
N ALA A 11 55.82 1.71 39.37
CA ALA A 11 55.63 2.12 37.97
C ALA A 11 55.15 3.58 37.92
N PHE A 12 56.00 4.45 37.36
CA PHE A 12 55.65 5.80 36.94
C PHE A 12 54.52 5.73 35.89
N PHE A 13 53.33 6.24 36.23
CA PHE A 13 52.31 6.57 35.23
C PHE A 13 52.33 8.08 34.99
N PHE A 14 52.74 8.45 33.77
CA PHE A 14 52.59 9.79 33.22
C PHE A 14 51.10 10.17 33.20
N ALA A 15 50.71 11.14 34.02
CA ALA A 15 49.41 11.79 33.91
C ALA A 15 49.55 12.98 32.94
N VAL A 16 49.01 12.84 31.73
CA VAL A 16 48.77 13.97 30.83
C VAL A 16 47.44 14.62 31.25
N PRO A 17 47.40 15.91 31.60
CA PRO A 17 46.15 16.57 31.92
C PRO A 17 45.36 16.86 30.63
N LEU A 18 44.22 16.18 30.46
CA LEU A 18 43.19 16.53 29.50
C LEU A 18 42.50 17.82 29.97
N SER A 19 42.95 18.97 29.47
CA SER A 19 42.15 20.20 29.51
C SER A 19 41.03 20.09 28.48
N LEU A 20 39.81 19.92 28.96
CA LEU A 20 38.59 19.89 28.16
C LEU A 20 38.15 21.34 27.90
N ASN A 21 38.50 21.88 26.74
CA ASN A 21 37.98 23.18 26.27
C ASN A 21 36.51 23.01 25.89
N ALA A 22 35.60 23.59 26.69
CA ALA A 22 34.19 23.70 26.38
C ALA A 22 33.94 24.99 25.59
N THR A 23 33.86 24.89 24.26
CA THR A 23 33.20 25.88 23.40
C THR A 23 33.09 25.28 22.00
N GLU A 24 31.98 25.55 21.30
CA GLU A 24 31.61 25.08 19.96
C GLU A 24 30.79 23.78 19.89
N SER A 25 29.54 23.85 20.37
CA SER A 25 28.49 22.91 19.94
C SER A 25 27.18 23.64 19.65
N ASN A 26 27.25 24.78 18.96
CA ASN A 26 26.07 25.57 18.59
C ASN A 26 25.97 25.90 17.09
N LEU A 27 26.46 25.01 16.22
CA LEU A 27 26.28 25.10 14.76
C LEU A 27 25.69 23.83 14.12
N LEU A 28 24.93 23.04 14.88
CA LEU A 28 24.04 22.01 14.34
C LEU A 28 22.68 22.08 15.03
N ARG A 29 22.10 23.29 15.07
CA ARG A 29 20.67 23.48 15.29
C ARG A 29 20.03 24.07 14.03
N THR A 30 20.42 23.56 12.87
CA THR A 30 19.57 23.66 11.69
C THR A 30 18.46 22.65 11.89
N SER A 31 17.29 23.22 12.12
CA SER A 31 16.02 22.57 12.37
C SER A 31 15.73 21.41 11.40
N VAL A 32 15.59 20.21 11.95
CA VAL A 32 14.76 19.13 11.39
C VAL A 32 13.25 19.50 11.35
N ALA A 33 12.90 20.78 11.53
CA ALA A 33 11.52 21.29 11.48
C ALA A 33 11.09 21.75 10.08
N GLU A 34 11.96 21.62 9.07
CA GLU A 34 11.59 21.78 7.66
C GLU A 34 11.38 20.38 7.08
N LEU A 35 10.33 19.72 7.59
CA LEU A 35 9.87 18.44 7.11
C LEU A 35 9.47 18.59 5.64
N ASP A 36 10.13 17.81 4.80
CA ASP A 36 9.89 17.65 3.38
C ASP A 36 8.37 17.52 3.10
N PRO A 37 7.77 18.40 2.29
CA PRO A 37 6.35 18.31 1.91
C PRO A 37 6.01 16.95 1.26
N ALA A 38 6.99 16.16 0.80
CA ALA A 38 6.75 14.80 0.31
C ALA A 38 6.27 13.83 1.40
N MET A 39 6.65 14.00 2.67
CA MET A 39 6.25 13.10 3.77
C MET A 39 4.77 13.22 4.12
N GLU A 40 4.22 14.44 4.15
CA GLU A 40 2.80 14.67 4.41
C GLU A 40 1.91 14.01 3.32
N TRP A 41 2.38 14.03 2.07
CA TRP A 41 1.67 13.43 0.95
C TRP A 41 1.60 11.90 1.04
N ILE A 42 2.70 11.24 1.42
CA ILE A 42 2.77 9.77 1.59
C ILE A 42 1.82 9.30 2.70
N GLU A 43 1.77 10.02 3.81
CA GLU A 43 0.84 9.72 4.92
C GLU A 43 -0.62 9.88 4.48
N SER A 44 -0.94 10.98 3.77
CA SER A 44 -2.30 11.23 3.26
C SER A 44 -2.78 10.17 2.27
N PHE A 45 -1.88 9.62 1.45
CA PHE A 45 -2.20 8.60 0.46
C PHE A 45 -2.48 7.27 1.14
N SER A 46 -1.59 6.85 2.04
CA SER A 46 -1.73 5.60 2.80
C SER A 46 -3.03 5.58 3.61
N LYS A 47 -3.36 6.70 4.26
CA LYS A 47 -4.60 6.84 5.03
C LYS A 47 -5.85 6.75 4.16
N ARG A 48 -5.83 7.36 2.97
CA ARG A 48 -6.95 7.27 2.01
C ARG A 48 -7.14 5.85 1.51
N GLU A 49 -6.07 5.15 1.19
CA GLU A 49 -6.11 3.75 0.76
C GLU A 49 -6.72 2.83 1.84
N GLU A 50 -6.28 2.97 3.09
CA GLU A 50 -6.85 2.22 4.21
C GLU A 50 -8.34 2.52 4.41
N GLN A 51 -8.72 3.81 4.34
CA GLN A 51 -10.13 4.20 4.43
C GLN A 51 -10.98 3.60 3.30
N GLN A 52 -10.47 3.56 2.06
CA GLN A 52 -11.17 2.93 0.94
C GLN A 52 -11.32 1.42 1.13
N ARG A 53 -10.29 0.74 1.66
CA ARG A 53 -10.39 -0.69 2.00
C ARG A 53 -11.46 -0.95 3.06
N GLU A 54 -11.54 -0.11 4.08
CA GLU A 54 -12.54 -0.25 5.14
C GLU A 54 -13.95 -0.01 4.60
N ILE A 55 -14.15 1.05 3.82
CA ILE A 55 -15.43 1.31 3.14
C ILE A 55 -15.82 0.11 2.26
N ALA A 56 -14.88 -0.45 1.48
CA ALA A 56 -15.15 -1.59 0.62
C ALA A 56 -15.59 -2.83 1.42
N LYS A 57 -14.99 -3.10 2.57
CA LYS A 57 -15.40 -4.20 3.46
C LYS A 57 -16.81 -3.99 4.02
N LEU A 58 -17.09 -2.79 4.55
CA LEU A 58 -18.37 -2.46 5.18
C LEU A 58 -19.53 -2.42 4.17
N THR A 59 -19.26 -2.06 2.92
CA THR A 59 -20.26 -1.98 1.85
C THR A 59 -20.34 -3.23 0.98
N ALA A 60 -19.54 -4.26 1.29
CA ALA A 60 -19.49 -5.49 0.52
C ALA A 60 -20.85 -6.22 0.53
N PRO A 61 -21.35 -6.67 -0.64
CA PRO A 61 -22.55 -7.49 -0.72
C PRO A 61 -22.47 -8.78 0.12
N ILE A 62 -21.28 -9.37 0.23
CA ILE A 62 -21.03 -10.60 0.95
C ILE A 62 -19.98 -10.38 2.05
N HIS A 63 -20.44 -10.03 3.25
CA HIS A 63 -19.60 -9.83 4.44
C HIS A 63 -19.73 -10.96 5.48
N SER A 64 -20.59 -11.96 5.28
CA SER A 64 -20.74 -13.07 6.23
C SER A 64 -21.11 -14.39 5.56
N ARG A 65 -21.01 -15.51 6.29
CA ARG A 65 -21.47 -16.81 5.80
C ARG A 65 -22.98 -16.84 5.55
N ALA A 66 -23.76 -16.06 6.29
CA ALA A 66 -25.21 -15.97 6.09
C ALA A 66 -25.55 -15.23 4.80
N THR A 67 -24.89 -14.09 4.54
CA THR A 67 -25.08 -13.32 3.30
C THR A 67 -24.52 -14.05 2.09
N LEU A 68 -23.42 -14.80 2.22
CA LEU A 68 -22.94 -15.68 1.15
C LEU A 68 -23.99 -16.72 0.78
N ARG A 69 -24.60 -17.39 1.77
CA ARG A 69 -25.67 -18.37 1.51
C ARG A 69 -26.90 -17.73 0.88
N ALA A 70 -27.28 -16.52 1.28
CA ALA A 70 -28.36 -15.77 0.66
C ALA A 70 -28.02 -15.44 -0.80
N TYR A 71 -26.84 -14.88 -1.04
CA TYR A 71 -26.34 -14.54 -2.37
C TYR A 71 -26.39 -15.75 -3.34
N LEU A 72 -25.94 -16.91 -2.88
CA LEU A 72 -25.93 -18.14 -3.69
C LEU A 72 -27.34 -18.69 -3.99
N ARG A 73 -28.35 -18.35 -3.19
CA ARG A 73 -29.75 -18.73 -3.46
C ARG A 73 -30.46 -17.74 -4.37
N ASP A 74 -30.25 -16.45 -4.12
CA ASP A 74 -31.05 -15.38 -4.72
C ASP A 74 -30.54 -15.00 -6.11
N HIS A 75 -29.25 -15.23 -6.38
CA HIS A 75 -28.64 -14.92 -7.66
C HIS A 75 -28.40 -16.17 -8.50
N LYS A 76 -28.66 -16.04 -9.81
CA LYS A 76 -28.26 -17.07 -10.79
C LYS A 76 -26.74 -17.14 -10.84
N LEU A 77 -26.17 -18.25 -10.38
CA LEU A 77 -24.73 -18.50 -10.37
C LEU A 77 -24.08 -18.23 -11.73
N ALA A 78 -24.68 -18.68 -12.83
CA ALA A 78 -24.12 -18.48 -14.16
C ALA A 78 -23.99 -17.00 -14.58
N ALA A 79 -24.79 -16.11 -13.98
CA ALA A 79 -24.75 -14.68 -14.25
C ALA A 79 -23.89 -13.90 -13.25
N SER A 80 -23.40 -14.54 -12.18
CA SER A 80 -22.55 -13.90 -11.19
C SER A 80 -21.07 -14.06 -11.52
N PRO A 81 -20.18 -13.20 -10.99
CA PRO A 81 -18.74 -13.38 -11.13
C PRO A 81 -18.26 -14.77 -10.66
N LEU A 82 -18.89 -15.34 -9.63
CA LEU A 82 -18.60 -16.70 -9.16
C LEU A 82 -18.97 -17.79 -10.17
N GLY A 83 -19.83 -17.48 -11.15
CA GLY A 83 -20.22 -18.38 -12.23
C GLY A 83 -19.09 -18.75 -13.18
N ARG A 84 -18.08 -17.89 -13.29
CA ARG A 84 -16.93 -18.07 -14.19
C ARG A 84 -15.97 -19.17 -13.75
N LEU A 85 -15.94 -19.43 -12.44
CA LEU A 85 -15.20 -20.56 -11.88
C LEU A 85 -15.91 -21.87 -12.21
N SER A 86 -15.12 -22.89 -12.52
CA SER A 86 -15.58 -24.26 -12.60
C SER A 86 -16.23 -24.67 -11.28
N ALA A 87 -17.20 -25.58 -11.34
CA ALA A 87 -17.91 -26.04 -10.15
C ALA A 87 -16.95 -26.60 -9.07
N ARG A 88 -15.82 -27.19 -9.48
CA ARG A 88 -14.80 -27.73 -8.58
C ARG A 88 -14.05 -26.60 -7.87
N ARG A 89 -13.44 -25.67 -8.62
CA ARG A 89 -12.66 -24.56 -8.04
C ARG A 89 -13.53 -23.63 -7.20
N ARG A 90 -14.75 -23.33 -7.67
CA ARG A 90 -15.71 -22.56 -6.89
C ARG A 90 -15.97 -23.19 -5.52
N ARG A 91 -16.26 -24.49 -5.45
CA ARG A 91 -16.51 -25.15 -4.16
C ARG A 91 -15.29 -25.07 -3.24
N HIS A 92 -14.09 -25.30 -3.79
CA HIS A 92 -12.86 -25.21 -3.02
C HIS A 92 -12.62 -23.79 -2.50
N PHE A 93 -12.65 -22.79 -3.38
CA PHE A 93 -12.53 -21.37 -3.01
C PHE A 93 -13.50 -20.98 -1.89
N LEU A 94 -14.80 -21.27 -2.06
CA LEU A 94 -15.83 -20.95 -1.07
C LEU A 94 -15.62 -21.65 0.29
N SER A 95 -14.99 -22.83 0.29
CA SER A 95 -14.64 -23.57 1.51
C SER A 95 -13.48 -22.94 2.28
N THR A 96 -12.58 -22.23 1.60
CA THR A 96 -11.44 -21.53 2.22
C THR A 96 -11.79 -20.16 2.79
N LEU A 97 -12.97 -19.62 2.49
CA LEU A 97 -13.40 -18.31 2.97
C LEU A 97 -13.50 -18.30 4.50
N SER A 98 -12.86 -17.34 5.15
CA SER A 98 -13.03 -17.01 6.56
C SER A 98 -13.61 -15.61 6.73
N PHE A 99 -14.45 -15.45 7.76
CA PHE A 99 -15.15 -14.19 8.06
C PHE A 99 -15.00 -13.83 9.53
N ASN A 100 -15.01 -12.53 9.84
CA ASN A 100 -15.16 -11.95 11.19
C ASN A 100 -16.30 -10.92 11.22
N GLU A 101 -16.41 -10.09 12.26
CA GLU A 101 -17.45 -9.05 12.33
C GLU A 101 -17.31 -7.98 11.24
N SER A 102 -16.09 -7.73 10.76
CA SER A 102 -15.77 -6.71 9.76
C SER A 102 -15.84 -7.20 8.32
N GLY A 103 -16.07 -8.50 8.08
CA GLY A 103 -16.17 -9.07 6.74
C GLY A 103 -15.21 -10.23 6.49
N ILE A 104 -14.71 -10.33 5.26
CA ILE A 104 -13.80 -11.41 4.85
C ILE A 104 -12.39 -11.19 5.44
N THR A 105 -11.78 -12.26 5.96
CA THR A 105 -10.44 -12.21 6.57
C THR A 105 -9.41 -13.09 5.86
N GLY A 106 -9.85 -14.08 5.08
CA GLY A 106 -8.95 -15.06 4.50
C GLY A 106 -9.64 -15.90 3.42
N TYR A 107 -8.85 -16.29 2.43
CA TYR A 107 -9.24 -17.11 1.28
C TYR A 107 -7.99 -17.48 0.46
N ASN A 108 -8.16 -18.42 -0.47
CA ASN A 108 -7.07 -18.88 -1.33
C ASN A 108 -7.15 -18.26 -2.74
N TYR A 109 -6.14 -17.48 -3.11
CA TYR A 109 -6.02 -16.86 -4.44
C TYR A 109 -5.72 -17.87 -5.56
N ARG A 110 -5.07 -19.00 -5.24
CA ARG A 110 -4.61 -20.00 -6.23
C ARG A 110 -5.74 -20.61 -7.04
N ASP A 111 -6.93 -20.73 -6.46
CA ASP A 111 -8.11 -21.21 -7.19
C ASP A 111 -8.62 -20.21 -8.22
N LEU A 112 -8.44 -18.92 -7.95
CA LEU A 112 -8.87 -17.83 -8.82
C LEU A 112 -7.86 -17.69 -9.96
N GLU A 113 -6.56 -17.62 -9.65
CA GLU A 113 -5.46 -17.51 -10.63
C GLU A 113 -5.49 -18.62 -11.70
N ALA A 114 -5.81 -19.85 -11.28
CA ALA A 114 -5.81 -21.00 -12.17
C ALA A 114 -6.86 -20.93 -13.28
N GLU A 115 -7.95 -20.19 -13.09
CA GLU A 115 -9.09 -20.21 -14.00
C GLU A 115 -9.53 -18.83 -14.50
N LEU A 116 -9.17 -17.73 -13.84
CA LEU A 116 -9.70 -16.40 -14.12
C LEU A 116 -8.62 -15.43 -14.62
N THR A 117 -9.05 -14.42 -15.36
CA THR A 117 -8.21 -13.24 -15.65
C THR A 117 -8.19 -12.27 -14.48
N VAL A 118 -7.22 -11.35 -14.44
CA VAL A 118 -7.11 -10.35 -13.36
C VAL A 118 -8.42 -9.57 -13.14
N THR A 119 -9.06 -9.09 -14.21
CA THR A 119 -10.34 -8.36 -14.13
C THR A 119 -11.44 -9.23 -13.53
N GLU A 120 -11.48 -10.52 -13.90
CA GLU A 120 -12.47 -11.44 -13.36
C GLU A 120 -12.23 -11.73 -11.88
N ILE A 121 -10.98 -11.86 -11.46
CA ILE A 121 -10.59 -11.97 -10.05
C ILE A 121 -11.03 -10.73 -9.29
N TYR A 122 -10.73 -9.54 -9.82
CA TYR A 122 -11.14 -8.26 -9.23
C TYR A 122 -12.66 -8.23 -9.00
N GLN A 123 -13.44 -8.65 -9.99
CA GLN A 123 -14.91 -8.69 -9.88
C GLN A 123 -15.41 -9.70 -8.85
N VAL A 124 -14.79 -10.87 -8.75
CA VAL A 124 -15.09 -11.86 -7.70
C VAL A 124 -14.78 -11.29 -6.32
N LEU A 125 -13.60 -10.71 -6.12
CA LEU A 125 -13.17 -10.18 -4.83
C LEU A 125 -13.94 -8.92 -4.41
N SER A 126 -14.47 -8.16 -5.38
CA SER A 126 -15.35 -7.01 -5.13
C SER A 126 -16.67 -7.41 -4.45
N LEU A 127 -17.15 -8.65 -4.64
CA LEU A 127 -18.32 -9.16 -3.92
C LEU A 127 -18.08 -9.23 -2.41
N PHE A 128 -16.82 -9.34 -2.00
CA PHE A 128 -16.40 -9.48 -0.61
C PHE A 128 -15.67 -8.24 -0.07
N GLY A 129 -15.57 -7.16 -0.85
CA GLY A 129 -14.83 -5.96 -0.46
C GLY A 129 -13.30 -6.14 -0.42
N ALA A 130 -12.79 -7.18 -1.07
CA ALA A 130 -11.38 -7.57 -1.02
C ALA A 130 -10.61 -7.27 -2.32
N GLN A 131 -11.20 -6.52 -3.25
CA GLN A 131 -10.65 -6.28 -4.57
C GLN A 131 -9.25 -5.62 -4.60
N HIS A 132 -8.89 -4.88 -3.55
CA HIS A 132 -7.56 -4.28 -3.39
C HIS A 132 -6.42 -5.32 -3.33
N THR A 133 -6.73 -6.55 -2.91
CA THR A 133 -5.76 -7.65 -2.85
C THR A 133 -5.52 -8.31 -4.20
N THR A 134 -6.25 -7.91 -5.26
CA THR A 134 -6.03 -8.45 -6.61
C THR A 134 -4.58 -8.22 -7.07
N ARG A 135 -3.92 -7.17 -6.59
CA ARG A 135 -2.49 -6.92 -6.85
C ARG A 135 -1.55 -7.98 -6.27
N LEU A 136 -2.03 -8.82 -5.35
CA LEU A 136 -1.25 -9.91 -4.75
C LEU A 136 -1.28 -11.19 -5.58
N VAL A 137 -2.08 -11.23 -6.66
CA VAL A 137 -2.08 -12.38 -7.57
C VAL A 137 -0.85 -12.32 -8.46
N GLU A 138 -0.13 -13.43 -8.55
CA GLU A 138 1.14 -13.53 -9.27
C GLU A 138 0.95 -14.23 -10.62
N ASP A 139 0.08 -15.25 -10.65
CA ASP A 139 -0.04 -16.19 -11.78
C ASP A 139 -1.36 -16.06 -12.56
N ALA A 140 -2.13 -14.99 -12.33
CA ALA A 140 -3.39 -14.76 -13.03
C ALA A 140 -3.18 -14.41 -14.52
N ARG A 141 -4.13 -14.80 -15.37
CA ARG A 141 -4.08 -14.45 -16.79
C ARG A 141 -4.30 -12.94 -17.00
N VAL A 142 -3.42 -12.32 -17.78
CA VAL A 142 -3.51 -10.92 -18.21
C VAL A 142 -3.84 -10.89 -19.70
N GLU A 143 -5.04 -10.45 -20.05
CA GLU A 143 -5.53 -10.48 -21.43
C GLU A 143 -5.81 -9.07 -21.97
N THR A 144 -6.12 -8.11 -21.09
CA THR A 144 -6.58 -6.77 -21.45
C THR A 144 -5.72 -5.66 -20.83
N ASP A 145 -5.87 -4.43 -21.33
CA ASP A 145 -5.28 -3.25 -20.68
C ASP A 145 -5.83 -3.01 -19.27
N LEU A 146 -7.11 -3.34 -19.05
CA LEU A 146 -7.71 -3.24 -17.72
C LEU A 146 -7.03 -4.19 -16.72
N ASP A 147 -6.68 -5.40 -17.14
CA ASP A 147 -5.93 -6.35 -16.31
C ASP A 147 -4.58 -5.76 -15.88
N ARG A 148 -3.86 -5.13 -16.82
CA ARG A 148 -2.59 -4.44 -16.53
C ARG A 148 -2.80 -3.29 -15.56
N MET A 149 -3.81 -2.46 -15.79
CA MET A 149 -4.14 -1.31 -14.92
C MET A 149 -4.47 -1.73 -13.49
N ILE A 150 -5.14 -2.88 -13.30
CA ILE A 150 -5.46 -3.40 -11.96
C ILE A 150 -4.18 -3.83 -11.22
N LEU A 151 -3.25 -4.49 -11.91
CA LEU A 151 -1.97 -4.93 -11.34
C LEU A 151 -0.98 -3.79 -11.14
N SER A 152 -1.09 -2.70 -11.90
CA SER A 152 -0.19 -1.56 -11.78
C SER A 152 -0.20 -1.03 -10.34
N PRO A 153 0.97 -0.90 -9.68
CA PRO A 153 1.07 -0.06 -8.50
C PRO A 153 0.69 1.35 -8.97
N GLU A 154 -0.33 1.94 -8.37
CA GLU A 154 -0.75 3.30 -8.68
C GLU A 154 0.47 4.23 -8.78
N GLY A 155 0.74 4.72 -9.99
CA GLY A 155 1.96 5.46 -10.26
C GLY A 155 2.56 5.30 -11.66
N ASP A 156 2.06 4.40 -12.52
CA ASP A 156 2.43 4.47 -13.94
C ASP A 156 1.60 5.58 -14.62
N ASP A 157 2.10 6.79 -14.44
CA ASP A 157 1.63 8.04 -15.05
C ASP A 157 1.90 8.08 -16.56
N SER A 158 2.09 6.93 -17.21
CA SER A 158 2.15 6.81 -18.67
C SER A 158 0.82 7.18 -19.36
N SER A 159 -0.25 7.40 -18.58
CA SER A 159 -1.54 7.93 -19.03
C SER A 159 -1.79 9.42 -18.72
N ARG A 160 -0.83 10.18 -18.17
CA ARG A 160 -0.83 11.66 -18.31
C ARG A 160 -0.32 12.12 -19.67
N GLY A 161 -0.19 11.21 -20.63
CA GLY A 161 -0.23 11.55 -22.04
C GLY A 161 -1.60 12.12 -22.43
N LEU A 162 -1.63 13.43 -22.68
CA LEU A 162 -2.71 14.21 -23.30
C LEU A 162 -3.85 14.69 -22.39
N GLN A 163 -3.50 15.52 -21.41
CA GLN A 163 -4.24 16.77 -21.18
C GLN A 163 -3.32 17.91 -20.68
N HIS A 164 -2.11 18.00 -21.24
CA HIS A 164 -1.43 19.30 -21.27
C HIS A 164 -2.19 20.17 -22.27
N ARG A 165 -3.15 20.96 -21.78
CA ARG A 165 -3.51 22.22 -22.44
C ARG A 165 -2.17 22.91 -22.71
N PRO A 166 -1.80 23.21 -23.96
CA PRO A 166 -0.54 23.89 -24.19
C PRO A 166 -0.64 25.19 -23.40
N LEU A 167 0.17 25.31 -22.35
CA LEU A 167 0.47 26.62 -21.79
C LEU A 167 1.00 27.38 -22.98
N LYS A 168 0.20 28.32 -23.51
CA LYS A 168 0.68 29.26 -24.51
C LYS A 168 1.89 29.90 -23.86
N LEU A 169 3.09 29.52 -24.29
CA LEU A 169 4.31 30.21 -23.92
C LEU A 169 4.20 31.60 -24.52
N CYS A 170 3.63 32.53 -23.74
CA CYS A 170 3.80 33.94 -24.02
C CYS A 170 5.24 34.27 -23.62
N ALA A 171 6.07 34.66 -24.59
CA ALA A 171 7.48 34.99 -24.35
C ALA A 171 7.67 36.17 -23.36
N ARG A 172 6.61 36.95 -23.11
CA ARG A 172 6.54 38.04 -22.12
C ARG A 172 5.12 38.16 -21.54
N PRO A 173 4.93 38.58 -20.28
CA PRO A 173 3.61 38.67 -19.63
C PRO A 173 2.56 39.50 -20.40
N ASN A 174 3.01 40.43 -21.25
CA ASN A 174 2.19 41.42 -21.92
C ASN A 174 1.87 41.04 -23.39
N ALA A 175 2.33 39.88 -23.87
CA ALA A 175 2.30 39.52 -25.29
C ALA A 175 1.20 38.51 -25.68
N CYS A 176 0.28 38.16 -24.77
CA CYS A 176 -0.79 37.22 -25.12
C CYS A 176 -1.87 37.92 -25.96
N ARG A 177 -1.83 37.81 -27.31
CA ARG A 177 -3.02 38.09 -28.14
C ARG A 177 -4.02 36.95 -27.98
N ARG A 178 -5.31 37.29 -27.77
CA ARG A 178 -6.41 36.34 -27.90
C ARG A 178 -6.35 35.73 -29.30
N ALA A 179 -6.44 34.41 -29.39
CA ALA A 179 -6.73 33.78 -30.66
C ALA A 179 -8.18 34.16 -30.99
N SER A 180 -8.38 34.86 -32.09
CA SER A 180 -9.70 35.16 -32.65
C SER A 180 -10.39 33.86 -33.06
N GLU A 181 -11.72 33.86 -32.93
CA GLU A 181 -12.68 32.82 -33.33
C GLU A 181 -12.43 32.22 -34.72
#